data_AF-A0A536EMH7-F1
#
_entry.id   AF-A0A536EMH7-F1
#
_cell.length_a   1.000
_cell.length_b   1.000
_cell.length_c   1.000
_cell.angle_alpha   90.00
_cell.angle_beta   90.00
_cell.angle_gamma   90.00
#
_symmetry.space_group_name_H-M   'P 1'
#
loop_
_entity.id
_entity.type
_entity.pdbx_description
1 polymer ?
#
loop_
_entity_poly.entity_id
_entity_poly.type
_entity_poly.pdbx_seq_one_letter_code
_entity_poly.pdbx_strand_id
1 'polypeptide(L)' 'MTVVRLANGADMSIKLELEAVKAALGGGGTDFVELPGEDGPVLVRPSAVIAVIEDAKRGTAGFRVSAGAATG' A
#
# COMPACT_ATOMS: atom_id res chain seq x y z
N MET A 1 7.34 -7.03 -0.86
CA MET A 1 5.97 -7.04 -1.39
C MET A 1 5.37 -5.66 -1.21
N THR A 2 4.25 -5.37 -1.85
CA THR A 2 3.62 -4.05 -1.78
C THR A 2 2.15 -4.20 -1.44
N VAL A 3 1.66 -3.45 -0.47
CA VAL A 3 0.24 -3.38 -0.13
C VAL A 3 -0.39 -2.18 -0.82
N VAL A 4 -1.42 -2.43 -1.62
CA VAL A 4 -2.23 -1.39 -2.25
C VAL A 4 -3.51 -1.24 -1.44
N ARG A 5 -3.78 -0.02 -0.96
CA ARG A 5 -5.02 0.29 -0.25
C ARG A 5 -5.98 1.06 -1.17
N LEU A 6 -7.20 0.57 -1.22
CA LEU A 6 -8.28 1.08 -2.04
C LEU A 6 -9.21 2.02 -1.25
N ALA A 7 -9.93 2.90 -1.96
CA ALA A 7 -10.86 3.86 -1.39
C ALA A 7 -12.05 3.22 -0.66
N ASN A 8 -12.37 1.96 -0.97
CA ASN A 8 -13.39 1.18 -0.27
C ASN A 8 -12.90 0.60 1.08
N GLY A 9 -11.65 0.87 1.46
CA GLY A 9 -11.03 0.38 2.69
C GLY A 9 -10.39 -1.01 2.56
N ALA A 10 -10.45 -1.64 1.39
CA ALA A 10 -9.78 -2.93 1.16
C ALA A 10 -8.27 -2.72 0.98
N ASP A 11 -7.48 -3.70 1.45
CA ASP A 11 -6.05 -3.82 1.18
C ASP A 11 -5.77 -5.05 0.33
N MET A 12 -4.79 -4.93 -0.57
CA MET A 12 -4.38 -5.98 -1.50
C MET A 12 -2.86 -6.13 -1.48
N SER A 13 -2.39 -7.34 -1.24
CA SER A 13 -0.96 -7.67 -1.29
C SER A 13 -0.54 -8.01 -2.72
N ILE A 14 0.41 -7.25 -3.26
CA ILE A 14 0.97 -7.39 -4.60
C ILE A 14 2.39 -7.95 -4.50
N LYS A 15 2.69 -8.97 -5.32
CA LYS A 15 4.00 -9.62 -5.46
C LYS A 15 5.00 -8.81 -6.30
N LEU A 16 4.86 -7.50 -6.33
CA LEU A 16 5.78 -6.57 -6.97
C LEU A 16 6.40 -5.62 -5.95
N GLU A 17 7.52 -5.03 -6.33
CA GLU A 17 8.15 -3.95 -5.57
C GLU A 17 7.40 -2.63 -5.74
N LEU A 18 7.59 -1.74 -4.76
CA LEU A 18 6.88 -0.47 -4.67
C LEU A 18 6.98 0.36 -5.96
N GLU A 19 8.18 0.43 -6.54
CA GLU A 19 8.44 1.19 -7.76
C GLU A 19 7.73 0.60 -8.97
N ALA A 20 7.71 -0.72 -9.10
CA ALA A 20 7.00 -1.41 -10.17
C ALA A 20 5.48 -1.22 -10.07
N VAL A 21 4.94 -1.26 -8.85
CA VAL A 21 3.51 -0.99 -8.61
C VAL A 21 3.16 0.47 -8.92
N LYS A 22 4.01 1.42 -8.51
CA LYS A 22 3.84 2.84 -8.85
C LYS A 22 3.94 3.09 -10.35
N ALA A 23 4.82 2.41 -11.06
CA ALA A 23 4.93 2.53 -12.52
C ALA A 23 3.68 1.98 -13.21
N ALA A 24 3.15 0.84 -12.75
CA ALA A 24 1.94 0.23 -13.30
C ALA A 24 0.67 1.08 -13.03
N LEU A 25 0.57 1.69 -11.86
CA LEU A 25 -0.57 2.55 -11.48
C LEU A 25 -0.41 4.01 -11.93
N GLY A 26 0.81 4.47 -12.18
CA GLY A 26 1.15 5.85 -12.53
C GLY A 26 0.71 6.29 -13.92
N GLY A 27 0.21 5.36 -14.75
CA GLY A 27 -0.33 5.67 -16.08
C GLY A 27 -1.62 6.48 -16.07
N GLY A 28 -2.25 6.72 -14.92
CA GLY A 28 -3.42 7.59 -14.78
C GLY A 28 -4.68 7.10 -15.51
N GLY A 29 -4.66 5.88 -16.04
CA GLY A 29 -5.78 5.28 -16.75
C GLY A 29 -6.97 5.01 -15.83
N THR A 30 -8.18 5.21 -16.35
CA THR A 30 -9.43 4.80 -15.69
C THR A 30 -9.67 3.30 -15.77
N ASP A 31 -8.86 2.61 -16.57
CA ASP A 31 -8.93 1.18 -16.83
C ASP A 31 -8.36 0.35 -15.69
N PHE A 32 -8.82 -0.89 -15.59
CA PHE A 32 -8.29 -1.84 -14.62
C PHE A 32 -6.88 -2.27 -15.04
N VAL A 33 -5.95 -2.22 -14.09
CA VAL A 33 -4.59 -2.73 -14.23
C VAL A 33 -4.51 -4.07 -13.54
N GLU A 34 -4.11 -5.11 -14.26
CA GLU A 34 -3.85 -6.42 -13.68
C GLU A 34 -2.49 -6.41 -12.98
N LEU A 35 -2.48 -6.75 -11.70
CA LEU A 35 -1.26 -6.89 -10.90
C LEU A 35 -1.18 -8.31 -10.35
N PRO A 36 0.04 -8.88 -10.22
CA PRO A 36 0.22 -10.20 -9.63
C PRO A 36 0.03 -10.11 -8.12
N GLY A 37 -1.13 -10.50 -7.62
CA GLY A 37 -1.43 -10.55 -6.19
C GLY A 37 -0.84 -11.77 -5.49
N GLU A 38 -0.94 -11.77 -4.17
CA GLU A 38 -0.47 -12.89 -3.34
C GLU A 38 -1.28 -14.17 -3.56
N ASP A 39 -2.61 -14.06 -3.65
CA ASP A 39 -3.53 -15.19 -3.84
C ASP A 39 -3.87 -15.46 -5.33
N GLY A 40 -3.46 -14.57 -6.23
CA GLY A 40 -3.76 -14.65 -7.66
C GLY A 40 -3.66 -13.28 -8.35
N PRO A 41 -3.82 -13.20 -9.68
CA PRO A 41 -3.88 -11.92 -10.38
C PRO A 41 -5.07 -11.09 -9.88
N VAL A 42 -4.85 -9.81 -9.64
CA VAL A 42 -5.86 -8.87 -9.12
C VAL A 42 -6.02 -7.69 -10.07
N LEU A 43 -7.26 -7.29 -10.32
CA LEU A 43 -7.60 -6.14 -11.15
C LEU A 43 -7.76 -4.91 -10.25
N VAL A 44 -6.87 -3.95 -10.39
CA VAL A 44 -6.83 -2.72 -9.59
C VAL A 44 -7.17 -1.52 -10.47
N ARG A 45 -8.12 -0.69 -10.06
CA ARG A 45 -8.33 0.61 -10.69
C ARG A 45 -7.39 1.64 -10.08
N PRO A 46 -6.51 2.28 -10.87
CA PRO A 46 -5.61 3.32 -10.37
C PRO A 46 -6.36 4.46 -9.67
N SER A 47 -7.52 4.85 -10.19
CA SER A 47 -8.38 5.89 -9.61
C SER A 47 -8.95 5.55 -8.23
N ALA A 48 -9.01 4.27 -7.88
CA ALA A 48 -9.50 3.81 -6.58
C ALA A 48 -8.37 3.60 -5.57
N VAL A 49 -7.10 3.71 -5.98
CA VAL A 49 -5.94 3.54 -5.10
C VAL A 49 -5.73 4.83 -4.30
N ILE A 50 -5.77 4.71 -2.97
CA ILE A 50 -5.53 5.83 -2.06
C ILE A 50 -4.13 5.79 -1.44
N ALA A 51 -3.49 4.62 -1.40
CA ALA A 51 -2.13 4.46 -0.93
C ALA A 51 -1.46 3.22 -1.53
N VAL A 52 -0.16 3.33 -1.78
CA VAL A 52 0.72 2.22 -2.15
C VAL A 52 1.83 2.17 -1.10
N ILE A 53 1.91 1.06 -0.38
CA ILE A 53 2.71 0.91 0.84
C ILE A 53 3.66 -0.25 0.63
N GLU A 54 4.94 -0.06 0.92
CA GLU A 54 5.86 -1.19 0.93
C GLU A 54 5.52 -2.14 2.09
N ASP A 55 5.39 -3.44 1.81
CA ASP A 55 5.22 -4.47 2.83
C ASP A 55 6.54 -4.64 3.59
N ALA A 56 6.85 -3.66 4.43
CA ALA A 56 7.91 -3.74 5.41
C ALA A 56 7.36 -4.56 6.58
N LYS A 57 7.34 -5.88 6.39
CA LYS A 57 7.02 -6.93 7.37
C LYS A 57 7.18 -6.46 8.82
N ARG A 58 6.12 -5.85 9.37
CA ARG A 58 5.95 -5.40 10.76
C ARG A 58 7.25 -5.07 11.51
N GLY A 59 8.13 -4.28 10.90
CA GLY A 59 9.38 -3.87 11.51
C GLY A 59 9.18 -2.58 12.29
N THR A 60 8.73 -2.70 13.55
CA THR A 60 8.92 -1.66 14.58
C THR A 60 8.39 -0.24 14.28
N ALA A 61 7.09 -0.08 14.00
CA ALA A 61 6.41 1.17 14.36
C ALA A 61 6.03 1.11 15.84
N GLY A 62 7.04 1.04 16.71
CA GLY A 62 6.86 1.25 18.14
C GLY A 62 6.31 2.64 18.35
N PHE A 63 5.03 2.72 18.69
CA PHE A 63 4.41 3.91 19.28
C PHE A 63 5.38 4.51 20.30
N ARG A 64 5.98 5.65 20.00
CA ARG A 64 6.63 6.46 21.04
C ARG A 64 5.55 7.31 21.67
N VAL A 65 4.79 6.70 22.58
CA VAL A 65 4.12 7.45 23.63
C VAL A 65 5.25 7.93 24.55
N SER A 66 5.71 9.17 24.34
CA SER A 66 6.42 9.90 25.40
C SER A 66 5.40 10.22 26.49
N ALA A 67 5.14 9.25 27.35
CA ALA A 67 4.52 9.47 28.64
C ALA A 67 5.56 10.10 29.57
N GLY A 68 5.41 11.41 29.81
CA GLY A 68 5.78 12.07 31.05
C GLY A 68 7.25 12.34 31.33
N ALA A 69 7.61 13.62 31.39
CA ALA A 69 8.24 14.18 32.59
C ALA A 69 7.92 15.69 32.66
N ALA A 70 7.06 16.03 33.62
CA ALA A 70 6.76 17.39 34.02
C ALA A 70 8.04 18.12 34.46
N THR A 71 8.22 19.38 34.06
CA THR A 71 8.90 20.44 34.82
C THR A 71 8.59 21.79 34.15
N GLY A 72 8.10 22.75 34.93
CA GLY A 72 7.85 24.14 34.53
C GLY A 72 6.96 24.83 35.53
#